data_AF-A0A7V5KX35-F1
#
_entry.id   AF-A0A7V5KX35-F1
#
_cell.length_a   1.000
_cell.length_b   1.000
_cell.length_c   1.000
_cell.angle_alpha   90.00
_cell.angle_beta   90.00
_cell.angle_gamma   90.00
#
_symmetry.space_group_name_H-M   'P 1'
#
loop_
_entity.id
_entity.type
_entity.pdbx_description
1 polymer ?
#
loop_
_entity_poly.entity_id
_entity_poly.type
_entity_poly.pdbx_seq_one_letter_code
_entity_poly.pdbx_strand_id
1 'polypeptide(L)'
;MSAPPISSRRDSPKSSSRTGMALQDFLDQVGSKRFQQLEEQTLLDLNPDNHIIATGGSAIYSDKGMAHLQTAGPLVLLDVDLATLKQRVNNETSRGLINPDSGSFNDLYYARKPLYRKWADYRIPASSGSPGDIAGVILQRLKNAPA
;
A
#
# COMPACT_ATOMS: atom_id res chain seq x y z
N MET A 1 -23.48 36.19 24.48
CA MET A 1 -22.75 36.02 23.21
C MET A 1 -22.37 34.55 23.10
N SER A 2 -23.14 33.77 22.35
CA SER A 2 -22.93 32.32 22.22
C SER A 2 -21.91 32.03 21.12
N ALA A 3 -20.94 31.18 21.43
CA ALA A 3 -19.95 30.66 20.48
C ALA A 3 -20.64 29.90 19.33
N PRO A 4 -20.08 29.92 18.11
CA PRO A 4 -20.67 29.21 16.98
C PRO A 4 -20.45 27.69 17.12
N PRO A 5 -21.32 26.86 16.52
CA PRO A 5 -21.18 25.42 16.57
C PRO A 5 -19.94 24.97 15.76
N ILE A 6 -19.20 24.02 16.31
CA ILE A 6 -18.07 23.36 15.66
C ILE A 6 -18.63 22.62 14.43
N SER A 7 -18.41 23.18 13.24
CA SER A 7 -18.71 22.50 11.99
C SER A 7 -17.79 21.30 11.86
N SER A 8 -18.38 20.11 11.74
CA SER A 8 -17.69 18.87 11.40
C SER A 8 -16.97 18.98 10.07
N ARG A 9 -15.67 19.28 10.08
CA ARG A 9 -14.78 18.99 8.95
C ARG A 9 -14.05 17.68 9.23
N ARG A 10 -14.63 16.58 8.77
CA ARG A 10 -13.93 15.31 8.57
C ARG A 10 -13.87 15.08 7.07
N ASP A 11 -12.92 15.74 6.41
CA ASP A 11 -12.44 15.42 5.05
C ASP A 11 -11.12 16.16 4.85
N SER A 12 -10.13 15.87 5.71
CA SER A 12 -8.76 16.25 5.43
C SER A 12 -8.15 15.14 4.57
N PRO A 13 -7.64 15.43 3.35
CA PRO A 13 -6.98 14.42 2.55
C PRO A 13 -5.82 13.82 3.35
N LYS A 14 -5.71 12.48 3.36
CA LYS A 14 -4.67 11.77 4.11
C LYS A 14 -3.29 12.22 3.58
N SER A 15 -2.62 13.08 4.32
CA SER A 15 -1.29 13.60 4.00
C SER A 15 -0.21 12.60 4.39
N SER A 16 0.82 12.44 3.56
CA SER A 16 2.00 11.64 3.91
C SER A 16 2.83 12.36 4.98
N SER A 17 3.31 11.65 6.01
CA SER A 17 4.00 12.25 7.17
C SER A 17 5.28 13.04 6.84
N ARG A 18 5.93 12.74 5.70
CA ARG A 18 7.13 13.48 5.25
C ARG A 18 6.84 14.73 4.43
N THR A 19 5.70 14.81 3.74
CA THR A 19 5.39 15.92 2.83
C THR A 19 4.33 16.87 3.38
N GLY A 20 3.49 16.41 4.32
CA GLY A 20 2.34 17.18 4.82
C GLY A 20 1.28 17.46 3.75
N MET A 21 1.41 16.87 2.56
CA MET A 21 0.55 17.09 1.39
C MET A 21 -0.20 15.81 1.02
N ALA A 22 -1.33 15.96 0.33
CA ALA A 22 -2.04 14.83 -0.27
C ALA A 22 -1.17 14.17 -1.35
N LEU A 23 -1.35 12.87 -1.54
CA LEU A 23 -0.55 12.11 -2.51
C LEU A 23 -0.71 12.65 -3.94
N GLN A 24 -1.93 13.03 -4.34
CA GLN A 24 -2.18 13.55 -5.69
C GLN A 24 -1.46 14.88 -5.91
N ASP A 25 -1.60 15.83 -4.98
CA ASP A 25 -0.92 17.13 -5.06
C ASP A 25 0.60 16.99 -5.12
N PHE A 26 1.16 16.01 -4.40
CA PHE A 26 2.58 15.72 -4.46
C PHE A 26 2.97 15.13 -5.82
N LEU A 27 2.20 14.18 -6.34
CA LEU A 27 2.43 13.59 -7.66
C LEU A 27 2.34 14.62 -8.79
N ASP A 28 1.41 15.55 -8.71
CA ASP A 28 1.24 16.62 -9.70
C ASP A 28 2.45 17.57 -9.72
N GLN A 29 3.11 17.74 -8.57
CA GLN A 29 4.33 18.56 -8.46
C GLN A 29 5.60 17.84 -8.92
N VAL A 30 5.81 16.58 -8.47
CA VAL A 30 7.10 15.89 -8.70
C VAL A 30 7.09 14.94 -9.89
N GLY A 31 5.91 14.54 -10.35
CA GLY A 31 5.72 13.50 -11.36
C GLY A 31 5.96 12.08 -10.84
N SER A 32 5.31 11.11 -11.49
CA SER A 32 5.32 9.70 -11.09
C SER A 32 6.72 9.07 -11.06
N LYS A 33 7.59 9.41 -12.02
CA LYS A 33 8.95 8.89 -12.10
C LYS A 33 9.80 9.32 -10.90
N ARG A 34 9.73 10.59 -10.52
CA ARG A 34 10.47 11.09 -9.35
C ARG A 34 9.92 10.52 -8.07
N PHE A 35 8.59 10.39 -7.96
CA PHE A 35 7.96 9.71 -6.84
C PHE A 35 8.50 8.28 -6.67
N GLN A 36 8.56 7.49 -7.75
CA GLN A 36 9.07 6.12 -7.70
C GLN A 36 10.53 6.05 -7.23
N GLN A 37 11.37 7.00 -7.64
CA GLN A 37 12.76 7.08 -7.15
C GLN A 37 12.82 7.39 -5.64
N LEU A 38 11.96 8.30 -5.17
CA LEU A 38 11.89 8.65 -3.75
C LEU A 38 11.33 7.48 -2.91
N GLU A 39 10.37 6.74 -3.45
CA GLU A 39 9.84 5.52 -2.83
C GLU A 39 10.91 4.43 -2.77
N GLU A 40 11.62 4.15 -3.86
CA GLU A 40 12.76 3.20 -3.89
C GLU A 40 13.80 3.56 -2.82
N GLN A 41 14.25 4.83 -2.79
CA GLN A 41 15.21 5.27 -1.79
C GLN A 41 14.67 5.09 -0.37
N THR A 42 13.40 5.43 -0.15
CA THR A 42 12.76 5.25 1.16
C THR A 42 12.77 3.79 1.60
N LEU A 43 12.53 2.85 0.68
CA LEU A 43 12.60 1.41 0.98
C LEU A 43 14.02 0.96 1.28
N LEU A 44 15.00 1.39 0.48
CA LEU A 44 16.42 1.05 0.65
C LEU A 44 17.02 1.60 1.97
N ASP A 45 16.50 2.73 2.45
CA ASP A 45 16.94 3.34 3.71
C ASP A 45 16.32 2.65 4.95
N LEU A 46 15.36 1.73 4.78
CA LEU A 46 14.78 1.00 5.90
C LEU A 46 15.78 0.00 6.46
N ASN A 47 15.99 0.03 7.77
CA ASN A 47 16.69 -1.04 8.49
C ASN A 47 15.78 -1.56 9.61
N PRO A 48 14.73 -2.33 9.26
CA PRO A 48 13.72 -2.73 10.22
C PRO A 48 14.24 -3.86 11.12
N ASP A 49 13.96 -3.75 12.41
CA ASP A 49 14.17 -4.82 13.39
C ASP A 49 12.91 -4.96 14.25
N ASN A 50 12.25 -6.12 14.20
CA ASN A 50 10.98 -6.36 14.90
C ASN A 50 9.84 -5.37 14.51
N HIS A 51 9.66 -5.13 13.20
CA HIS A 51 8.62 -4.24 12.66
C HIS A 51 7.69 -4.95 11.67
N ILE A 52 6.47 -4.42 11.52
CA ILE A 52 5.57 -4.73 10.41
C ILE A 52 5.55 -3.53 9.47
N ILE A 53 5.86 -3.75 8.19
CA ILE A 53 5.88 -2.70 7.17
C ILE A 53 4.68 -2.88 6.24
N ALA A 54 3.75 -1.92 6.27
CA ALA A 54 2.71 -1.79 5.27
C ALA A 54 3.22 -0.91 4.13
N THR A 55 3.47 -1.49 2.96
CA THR A 55 3.98 -0.76 1.81
C THR A 55 2.87 -0.03 1.05
N GLY A 56 3.27 1.01 0.31
CA GLY A 56 2.42 1.59 -0.74
C GLY A 56 2.24 0.60 -1.89
N GLY A 57 1.11 0.67 -2.59
CA GLY A 57 0.85 -0.25 -3.71
C GLY A 57 1.85 -0.11 -4.88
N SER A 58 2.49 1.06 -5.04
CA SER A 58 3.50 1.33 -6.06
C SER A 58 4.90 0.79 -5.72
N ALA A 59 5.17 0.43 -4.47
CA ALA A 59 6.45 -0.12 -4.04
C ALA A 59 6.90 -1.31 -4.90
N ILE A 60 5.92 -2.07 -5.41
CA ILE A 60 6.15 -3.26 -6.26
C ILE A 60 6.87 -2.95 -7.59
N TYR A 61 6.91 -1.69 -8.01
CA TYR A 61 7.64 -1.27 -9.21
C TYR A 61 9.15 -1.12 -8.98
N SER A 62 9.61 -1.08 -7.72
CA SER A 62 11.03 -1.06 -7.40
C SER A 62 11.53 -2.47 -7.10
N ASP A 63 12.14 -3.12 -8.10
CA ASP A 63 12.76 -4.44 -7.89
C ASP A 63 13.87 -4.37 -6.82
N LYS A 64 14.59 -3.26 -6.71
CA LYS A 64 15.63 -3.07 -5.66
C LYS A 64 15.02 -2.93 -4.28
N GLY A 65 13.99 -2.10 -4.14
CA GLY A 65 13.29 -1.90 -2.87
C GLY A 65 12.64 -3.20 -2.40
N MET A 66 12.02 -3.96 -3.30
CA MET A 66 11.44 -5.26 -2.98
C MET A 66 12.50 -6.30 -2.60
N ALA A 67 13.64 -6.35 -3.30
CA ALA A 67 14.77 -7.21 -2.93
C ALA A 67 15.29 -6.90 -1.53
N HIS A 68 15.42 -5.61 -1.19
CA HIS A 68 15.83 -5.17 0.14
C HIS A 68 14.81 -5.53 1.23
N LEU A 69 13.51 -5.38 0.97
CA LEU A 69 12.49 -5.83 1.91
C LEU A 69 12.52 -7.35 2.13
N GLN A 70 12.83 -8.12 1.07
CA GLN A 70 12.92 -9.58 1.17
C GLN A 70 14.09 -10.05 2.04
N THR A 71 15.20 -9.30 2.10
CA THR A 71 16.31 -9.62 3.03
C THR A 71 15.96 -9.30 4.48
N ALA A 72 15.03 -8.36 4.70
CA ALA A 72 14.58 -7.95 6.02
C ALA A 72 13.53 -8.89 6.63
N GLY A 73 12.80 -9.65 5.81
CA GLY A 73 11.81 -10.60 6.31
C GLY A 73 10.82 -11.08 5.24
N PRO A 74 9.86 -11.92 5.66
CA PRO A 74 8.90 -12.53 4.74
C PRO A 74 7.93 -11.49 4.15
N LEU A 75 7.71 -11.57 2.85
CA LEU A 75 6.78 -10.72 2.11
C LEU A 75 5.40 -11.37 2.04
N VAL A 76 4.40 -10.66 2.56
CA VAL A 76 3.01 -11.12 2.63
C VAL A 76 2.14 -10.32 1.66
N LEU A 77 1.56 -11.01 0.69
CA LEU A 77 0.51 -10.45 -0.16
C LEU A 77 -0.87 -10.72 0.44
N LEU A 78 -1.60 -9.65 0.71
CA LEU A 78 -3.06 -9.69 0.92
C LEU A 78 -3.75 -9.78 -0.44
N ASP A 79 -4.03 -11.01 -0.92
CA ASP A 79 -4.65 -11.24 -2.25
C ASP A 79 -6.15 -10.96 -2.16
N VAL A 80 -6.55 -9.82 -2.71
CA VAL A 80 -7.93 -9.35 -2.78
C VAL A 80 -8.36 -9.38 -4.24
N ASP A 81 -9.55 -9.90 -4.52
CA ASP A 81 -10.11 -9.85 -5.87
C ASP A 81 -10.49 -8.43 -6.30
N LEU A 82 -10.58 -8.24 -7.62
CA LEU A 82 -10.86 -6.94 -8.23
C LEU A 82 -12.20 -6.34 -7.78
N ALA A 83 -13.24 -7.16 -7.62
CA ALA A 83 -14.57 -6.68 -7.25
C ALA A 83 -14.57 -6.10 -5.83
N THR A 84 -14.00 -6.84 -4.88
CA THR A 84 -13.83 -6.41 -3.50
C THR A 84 -12.92 -5.19 -3.40
N LEU A 85 -11.82 -5.18 -4.15
CA LEU A 85 -10.87 -4.07 -4.12
C LEU A 85 -11.52 -2.77 -4.63
N LYS A 86 -12.31 -2.84 -5.72
CA LYS A 86 -13.08 -1.70 -6.22
C LYS A 86 -14.03 -1.15 -5.17
N GLN A 87 -14.79 -2.01 -4.51
CA GLN A 87 -15.72 -1.59 -3.46
C GLN A 87 -14.97 -0.85 -2.33
N ARG A 88 -13.84 -1.40 -1.87
CA ARG A 88 -13.04 -0.80 -0.78
C ARG A 88 -12.40 0.52 -1.17
N VAL A 89 -11.90 0.64 -2.39
CA VAL A 89 -11.24 1.87 -2.88
C VAL A 89 -12.26 2.97 -3.19
N ASN A 90 -13.40 2.64 -3.81
CA ASN A 90 -14.43 3.61 -4.14
C ASN A 90 -15.05 4.28 -2.90
N ASN A 91 -15.09 3.56 -1.77
CA ASN A 91 -15.55 4.10 -0.50
C ASN A 91 -14.54 5.07 0.16
N GLU A 92 -13.33 5.17 -0.40
CA GLU A 92 -12.25 6.03 0.08
C GLU A 92 -11.92 7.07 -1.01
N THR A 93 -12.83 8.03 -1.18
CA THR A 93 -12.85 9.09 -2.21
C THR A 93 -11.60 9.98 -2.31
N SER A 94 -10.62 9.81 -1.42
CA SER A 94 -9.40 10.65 -1.36
C SER A 94 -8.08 9.91 -1.62
N ARG A 95 -8.11 8.64 -2.04
CA ARG A 95 -6.85 7.89 -2.23
C ARG A 95 -6.25 8.19 -3.61
N GLY A 96 -5.14 8.92 -3.63
CA GLY A 96 -4.31 9.04 -4.82
C GLY A 96 -3.81 7.67 -5.29
N LEU A 97 -3.84 7.43 -6.60
CA LEU A 97 -3.38 6.18 -7.21
C LEU A 97 -2.24 6.47 -8.18
N ILE A 98 -1.15 5.73 -8.05
CA ILE A 98 -0.02 5.83 -8.98
C ILE A 98 -0.25 4.84 -10.11
N ASN A 99 -0.72 5.35 -11.25
CA ASN A 99 -0.85 4.57 -12.47
C ASN A 99 0.15 5.07 -13.52
N PRO A 100 1.29 4.37 -13.72
CA PRO A 100 2.33 4.82 -14.66
C PRO A 100 1.84 4.86 -16.11
N ASP A 101 0.88 4.00 -16.47
CA ASP A 101 0.42 3.83 -17.86
C ASP A 101 -0.92 4.54 -18.15
N SER A 102 -1.41 5.37 -17.22
CA SER A 102 -2.69 6.12 -17.35
C SER A 102 -3.94 5.27 -17.65
N GLY A 103 -3.88 3.94 -17.41
CA GLY A 103 -4.98 3.01 -17.65
C GLY A 103 -6.12 3.06 -16.63
N SER A 104 -7.12 2.21 -16.80
CA SER A 104 -8.20 2.05 -15.84
C SER A 104 -7.72 1.39 -14.55
N PHE A 105 -8.55 1.44 -13.50
CA PHE A 105 -8.29 0.70 -12.25
C PHE A 105 -8.12 -0.81 -12.49
N ASN A 106 -8.84 -1.38 -13.47
CA ASN A 106 -8.69 -2.78 -13.86
C ASN A 106 -7.31 -3.04 -14.42
N ASP A 107 -6.84 -2.18 -15.34
CA ASP A 107 -5.54 -2.33 -15.99
C ASP A 107 -4.43 -2.25 -14.94
N LEU A 108 -4.53 -1.30 -14.00
CA LEU A 108 -3.61 -1.19 -12.88
C LEU A 108 -3.58 -2.46 -12.02
N TYR A 109 -4.75 -3.03 -11.72
CA TYR A 109 -4.85 -4.28 -10.95
C TYR A 109 -4.18 -5.44 -11.70
N TYR A 110 -4.51 -5.64 -12.98
CA TYR A 110 -3.96 -6.74 -13.77
C TYR A 110 -2.46 -6.58 -14.05
N ALA A 111 -1.96 -5.34 -14.19
CA ALA A 111 -0.54 -5.06 -14.33
C ALA A 111 0.24 -5.36 -13.04
N ARG A 112 -0.30 -5.00 -11.87
CA ARG A 112 0.40 -5.20 -10.58
C ARG A 112 0.29 -6.61 -10.02
N LYS A 113 -0.81 -7.33 -10.29
CA LYS A 113 -1.05 -8.67 -9.74
C LYS A 113 0.09 -9.67 -9.99
N PRO A 114 0.66 -9.81 -11.21
CA PRO A 114 1.80 -10.71 -11.41
C PRO A 114 3.05 -10.26 -10.65
N LEU A 115 3.28 -8.95 -10.53
CA LEU A 115 4.42 -8.42 -9.77
C LEU A 115 4.29 -8.70 -8.27
N TYR A 116 3.11 -8.50 -7.69
CA TYR A 116 2.85 -8.89 -6.30
C TYR A 116 3.08 -10.39 -6.08
N ARG A 117 2.63 -11.22 -7.01
CA ARG A 117 2.80 -12.68 -6.94
C ARG A 117 4.24 -13.15 -7.12
N LYS A 118 5.08 -12.41 -7.86
CA LYS A 118 6.52 -12.66 -8.02
C LYS A 118 7.25 -12.54 -6.69
N TRP A 119 6.92 -11.51 -5.91
CA TRP A 119 7.64 -11.16 -4.68
C TRP A 119 7.09 -11.81 -3.41
N ALA A 120 5.83 -12.24 -3.41
CA ALA A 120 5.19 -12.75 -2.20
C ALA A 120 5.70 -14.15 -1.80
N ASP A 121 6.28 -14.26 -0.61
CA ASP A 121 6.54 -15.56 0.04
C ASP A 121 5.22 -16.19 0.50
N TYR A 122 4.30 -15.38 1.04
CA TYR A 122 2.98 -15.81 1.48
C TYR A 122 1.87 -15.04 0.77
N ARG A 123 0.89 -15.79 0.26
CA ARG A 123 -0.31 -15.23 -0.38
C ARG A 123 -1.52 -15.57 0.48
N ILE A 124 -2.11 -14.55 1.09
CA ILE A 124 -3.22 -14.69 2.03
C ILE A 124 -4.47 -14.12 1.36
N PRO A 125 -5.49 -14.95 1.08
CA PRO A 125 -6.78 -14.45 0.61
C PRO A 125 -7.36 -13.45 1.62
N ALA A 126 -7.71 -12.26 1.16
CA ALA A 126 -8.18 -11.16 2.01
C ALA A 126 -9.43 -10.46 1.45
N SER A 127 -10.15 -11.12 0.53
CA SER A 127 -11.45 -10.64 0.02
C SER A 127 -12.56 -10.68 1.07
N SER A 128 -12.51 -11.64 2.00
CA SER A 128 -13.47 -11.81 3.08
C SER A 128 -12.76 -11.92 4.44
N GLY A 129 -13.53 -11.88 5.52
CA GLY A 129 -13.01 -11.90 6.89
C GLY A 129 -12.69 -10.50 7.43
N SER A 130 -12.62 -10.40 8.75
CA SER A 130 -12.20 -9.19 9.43
C SER A 130 -10.67 -9.02 9.38
N PRO A 131 -10.14 -7.80 9.61
CA PRO A 131 -8.69 -7.62 9.74
C PRO A 131 -8.05 -8.55 10.80
N GLY A 132 -8.76 -8.85 11.88
CA GLY A 132 -8.29 -9.77 12.92
C GLY A 132 -8.18 -11.21 12.42
N ASP A 133 -9.15 -11.68 11.64
CA ASP A 133 -9.11 -13.02 11.04
C ASP A 133 -7.91 -13.17 10.10
N ILE A 134 -7.69 -12.16 9.24
CA ILE A 134 -6.57 -12.16 8.30
C ILE A 134 -5.23 -12.09 9.04
N ALA A 135 -5.11 -11.26 10.07
CA ALA A 135 -3.91 -11.22 10.91
C ALA A 135 -3.64 -12.57 11.59
N GLY A 136 -4.68 -13.26 12.07
CA GLY A 136 -4.59 -14.60 12.61
C GLY A 136 -4.04 -15.62 11.60
N VAL A 137 -4.52 -15.57 10.36
CA VAL A 137 -4.01 -16.44 9.28
C VAL A 137 -2.54 -16.15 8.98
N ILE A 138 -2.13 -14.87 8.94
CA ILE A 138 -0.72 -14.48 8.74
C ILE A 138 0.14 -15.04 9.87
N LEU A 139 -0.25 -14.84 11.12
CA LEU A 139 0.48 -15.34 12.29
C LEU A 139 0.67 -16.86 12.23
N GLN A 140 -0.37 -17.60 11.86
CA GLN A 140 -0.29 -19.06 11.70
C GLN A 140 0.67 -19.46 10.58
N ARG A 141 0.66 -18.76 9.44
CA ARG A 141 1.57 -19.04 8.32
C ARG A 141 3.02 -18.78 8.70
N LEU A 142 3.30 -17.67 9.37
CA LEU A 142 4.65 -17.30 9.78
C LEU A 142 5.22 -18.24 10.86
N LYS A 143 4.39 -18.73 11.79
CA LYS A 143 4.82 -19.71 12.81
C LYS A 143 5.22 -21.06 12.22
N ASN A 144 4.65 -21.43 11.08
CA ASN A 144 4.90 -22.71 10.41
C ASN A 144 5.97 -22.60 9.32
N ALA A 145 6.65 -21.46 9.21
CA ALA A 145 7.75 -21.29 8.27
C ALA A 145 8.91 -22.24 8.65
N PRO A 146 9.49 -22.98 7.71
CA PRO A 146 10.72 -23.72 7.97
C PRO A 146 11.83 -22.74 8.39
N ALA A 147 12.64 -23.17 9.37
CA ALA A 147 13.78 -22.40 9.89
C ALA A 147 14.88 -22.21 8.84
#